data_AF-A0A2W7P1Q3-F1
#
_entry.id   AF-A0A2W7P1Q3-F1
#
_cell.length_a   1.000
_cell.length_b   1.000
_cell.length_c   1.000
_cell.angle_alpha   90.00
_cell.angle_beta   90.00
_cell.angle_gamma   90.00
#
_symmetry.space_group_name_H-M   'P 1'
#
loop_
_entity.id
_entity.type
_entity.pdbx_description
1 polymer ?
#
loop_
_entity_poly.entity_id
_entity_poly.type
_entity_poly.pdbx_seq_one_letter_code
_entity_poly.pdbx_strand_id
1 'polypeptide(L)'
;MKTLPLNLTHCHFDDHYRFHSTMVELIEKHIPRHIGAPAAWSDYTALLLLAHEAIMKAHSHDAYRRLADADFQRELIFTSLLEMVAALTRHFDPEKRATAQLAHKLLLRCQKAAQKGYHHETRAIDHLLTMTRDNHARLFEQLQLTDWMTELNHKNMAFAHIMEHHCPENLSQADIRIKQVRPLLDAAFARLCEHIQARILFDNCPKCLVLLNTIREQMRDFAPRHDSSAPSASRPQKTAVHCVN
;
A
#
# COMPACT_ATOMS: atom_id res chain seq x y z
N MET A 1 -14.36 -14.37 -37.90
CA MET A 1 -13.57 -13.35 -37.17
C MET A 1 -12.97 -14.00 -35.93
N LYS A 2 -11.64 -13.98 -35.76
CA LYS A 2 -10.97 -14.50 -34.54
C LYS A 2 -10.95 -13.40 -33.46
N THR A 3 -11.27 -13.76 -32.21
CA THR A 3 -10.98 -12.93 -31.05
C THR A 3 -9.46 -12.74 -30.95
N LEU A 4 -9.00 -11.51 -30.72
CA LEU A 4 -7.60 -11.26 -30.39
C LEU A 4 -7.33 -11.90 -29.01
N PRO A 5 -6.23 -12.65 -28.84
CA PRO A 5 -5.87 -13.15 -27.53
C PRO A 5 -5.56 -11.96 -26.63
N LEU A 6 -6.32 -11.84 -25.54
CA LEU A 6 -6.07 -10.87 -24.49
C LEU A 6 -4.84 -11.35 -23.70
N ASN A 7 -3.68 -10.74 -23.94
CA ASN A 7 -2.49 -11.03 -23.14
C ASN A 7 -2.36 -9.98 -22.02
N LEU A 8 -2.95 -10.28 -20.86
CA LEU A 8 -2.78 -9.49 -19.63
C LEU A 8 -1.76 -10.11 -18.68
N THR A 9 -0.97 -11.09 -19.10
CA THR A 9 -0.13 -11.90 -18.19
C THR A 9 0.93 -11.07 -17.47
N HIS A 10 1.37 -9.97 -18.08
CA HIS A 10 2.47 -9.13 -17.56
C HIS A 10 2.01 -7.82 -16.89
N CYS A 11 0.72 -7.48 -16.88
CA CYS A 11 0.28 -6.25 -16.22
C CYS A 11 0.26 -6.40 -14.69
N HIS A 12 0.49 -5.27 -13.99
CA HIS A 12 0.30 -5.18 -12.54
C HIS A 12 -1.16 -5.47 -12.18
N PHE A 13 -1.43 -6.00 -10.98
CA PHE A 13 -2.79 -6.41 -10.64
C PHE A 13 -3.79 -5.26 -10.58
N ASP A 14 -3.34 -4.05 -10.20
CA ASP A 14 -4.19 -2.86 -10.23
C ASP A 14 -4.56 -2.44 -11.66
N ASP A 15 -3.61 -2.56 -12.59
CA ASP A 15 -3.85 -2.28 -14.01
C ASP A 15 -4.77 -3.33 -14.63
N HIS A 16 -4.61 -4.60 -14.21
CA HIS A 16 -5.51 -5.70 -14.57
C HIS A 16 -6.94 -5.41 -14.12
N TYR A 17 -7.13 -5.08 -12.84
CA TYR A 17 -8.44 -4.73 -12.30
C TYR A 17 -9.03 -3.51 -13.00
N ARG A 18 -8.25 -2.43 -13.17
CA ARG A 18 -8.69 -1.21 -13.85
C ARG A 18 -9.17 -1.49 -15.27
N PHE A 19 -8.43 -2.31 -16.02
CA PHE A 19 -8.84 -2.75 -17.36
C PHE A 19 -10.24 -3.40 -17.30
N HIS A 20 -10.44 -4.36 -16.40
CA HIS A 20 -11.72 -5.05 -16.28
C HIS A 20 -12.87 -4.16 -15.80
N SER A 21 -12.61 -3.20 -14.91
CA SER A 21 -13.58 -2.17 -14.51
C SER A 21 -14.00 -1.31 -15.72
N THR A 22 -13.05 -0.84 -16.51
CA THR A 22 -13.34 -0.10 -17.75
C THR A 22 -14.17 -0.94 -18.73
N MET A 23 -13.92 -2.26 -18.82
CA MET A 23 -14.73 -3.14 -19.67
C MET A 23 -16.18 -3.23 -19.17
N VAL A 24 -16.40 -3.35 -17.85
CA VAL A 24 -17.77 -3.35 -17.28
C VAL A 24 -18.51 -2.06 -17.64
N GLU A 25 -17.90 -0.90 -17.40
CA GLU A 25 -18.49 0.40 -17.74
C GLU A 25 -18.84 0.49 -19.24
N LEU A 26 -17.93 0.03 -20.10
CA LEU A 26 -18.12 0.06 -21.54
C LEU A 26 -19.31 -0.81 -21.97
N ILE A 27 -19.44 -2.01 -21.39
CA ILE A 27 -20.50 -2.96 -21.71
C ILE A 27 -21.86 -2.44 -21.23
N GLU A 28 -21.93 -1.92 -20.00
CA GLU A 28 -23.15 -1.34 -19.44
C GLU A 28 -23.62 -0.13 -20.25
N LYS A 29 -22.69 0.71 -20.71
CA LYS A 29 -22.98 1.88 -21.55
C LYS A 29 -23.60 1.50 -22.90
N HIS A 30 -23.13 0.44 -23.55
CA HIS A 30 -23.58 0.09 -24.90
C HIS A 30 -24.81 -0.83 -24.91
N ILE A 31 -24.96 -1.67 -23.90
CA ILE A 31 -26.07 -2.64 -23.80
C ILE A 31 -26.60 -2.64 -22.35
N PRO A 32 -27.38 -1.60 -21.97
CA PRO A 32 -28.03 -1.60 -20.67
C PRO A 32 -29.04 -2.76 -20.63
N ARG A 33 -28.92 -3.62 -19.61
CA ARG A 33 -29.65 -4.91 -19.42
C ARG A 33 -29.08 -6.11 -20.18
N HIS A 34 -27.84 -6.49 -19.82
CA HIS A 34 -27.12 -7.74 -20.12
C HIS A 34 -27.03 -8.13 -21.61
N ILE A 35 -25.92 -8.74 -22.01
CA ILE A 35 -25.65 -9.17 -23.39
C ILE A 35 -26.60 -10.30 -23.86
N GLY A 36 -27.73 -10.57 -23.21
CA GLY A 36 -28.49 -11.82 -23.40
C GLY A 36 -27.77 -13.03 -22.82
N ALA A 37 -26.72 -12.80 -22.04
CA ALA A 37 -25.95 -13.80 -21.31
C ALA A 37 -25.88 -13.40 -19.81
N PRO A 38 -27.03 -13.41 -19.09
CA PRO A 38 -27.10 -12.94 -17.71
C PRO A 38 -26.21 -13.75 -16.77
N ALA A 39 -26.06 -15.06 -17.00
CA ALA A 39 -25.16 -15.92 -16.23
C ALA A 39 -23.68 -15.52 -16.44
N ALA A 40 -23.22 -15.40 -17.69
CA ALA A 40 -21.85 -14.99 -17.98
C ALA A 40 -21.53 -13.58 -17.47
N TRP A 41 -22.50 -12.67 -17.51
CA TRP A 41 -22.37 -11.34 -16.93
C TRP A 41 -22.25 -11.39 -15.40
N SER A 42 -23.12 -12.14 -14.74
CA SER A 42 -23.11 -12.31 -13.28
C SER A 42 -21.81 -12.94 -12.80
N ASP A 43 -21.31 -13.96 -13.50
CA ASP A 43 -20.03 -14.60 -13.17
C ASP A 43 -18.87 -13.61 -13.27
N TYR A 44 -18.85 -12.81 -14.34
CA TYR A 44 -17.79 -11.84 -14.59
C TYR A 44 -17.78 -10.72 -13.55
N THR A 45 -18.94 -10.12 -13.23
CA THR A 45 -19.01 -9.04 -12.24
C THR A 45 -18.77 -9.54 -10.81
N ALA A 46 -19.19 -10.76 -10.48
CA ALA A 46 -18.85 -11.39 -9.20
C ALA A 46 -17.33 -11.58 -9.05
N LEU A 47 -16.66 -12.08 -10.09
CA LEU A 47 -15.20 -12.23 -10.08
C LEU A 47 -14.47 -10.88 -10.01
N LEU A 48 -15.00 -9.83 -10.63
CA LEU A 48 -14.44 -8.47 -10.53
C LEU A 48 -14.55 -7.92 -9.10
N LEU A 49 -15.65 -8.17 -8.41
CA LEU A 49 -15.81 -7.81 -7.00
C LEU A 49 -14.79 -8.55 -6.11
N LEU A 50 -14.58 -9.85 -6.35
CA LEU A 50 -13.54 -10.60 -5.64
C LEU A 50 -12.13 -10.07 -5.93
N ALA A 51 -11.86 -9.60 -7.15
CA ALA A 51 -10.60 -8.95 -7.49
C ALA A 51 -10.40 -7.64 -6.71
N HIS A 52 -11.45 -6.82 -6.60
CA HIS A 52 -11.45 -5.59 -5.81
C HIS A 52 -11.15 -5.86 -4.33
N GLU A 53 -11.83 -6.84 -3.72
CA GLU A 53 -11.59 -7.23 -2.32
C GLU A 53 -10.15 -7.69 -2.10
N ALA A 54 -9.58 -8.46 -3.03
CA ALA A 54 -8.20 -8.91 -2.97
C ALA A 54 -7.18 -7.76 -3.07
N ILE A 55 -7.43 -6.74 -3.91
CA ILE A 55 -6.61 -5.51 -3.99
C ILE A 55 -6.65 -4.77 -2.67
N MET A 56 -7.84 -4.51 -2.16
CA MET A 56 -8.02 -3.74 -0.92
C MET A 56 -7.34 -4.44 0.27
N LYS A 57 -7.44 -5.78 0.33
CA LYS A 57 -6.72 -6.60 1.31
C LYS A 57 -5.21 -6.51 1.14
N ALA A 58 -4.67 -6.61 -0.06
CA ALA A 58 -3.24 -6.46 -0.30
C ALA A 58 -2.72 -5.07 0.12
N HIS A 59 -3.44 -4.00 -0.23
CA HIS A 59 -3.11 -2.64 0.18
C HIS A 59 -3.14 -2.47 1.70
N SER A 60 -4.12 -3.06 2.39
CA SER A 60 -4.16 -3.03 3.85
C SER A 60 -3.00 -3.77 4.48
N HIS A 61 -2.58 -4.92 3.93
CA HIS A 61 -1.46 -5.67 4.47
C HIS A 61 -0.14 -4.89 4.33
N ASP A 62 0.08 -4.27 3.18
CA ASP A 62 1.21 -3.38 2.97
C ASP A 62 1.16 -2.14 3.87
N ALA A 63 -0.03 -1.59 4.09
CA ALA A 63 -0.22 -0.49 5.03
C ALA A 63 0.09 -0.89 6.47
N TYR A 64 -0.41 -2.03 6.95
CA TYR A 64 -0.10 -2.56 8.28
C TYR A 64 1.39 -2.82 8.46
N ARG A 65 2.06 -3.36 7.44
CA ARG A 65 3.51 -3.55 7.45
C ARG A 65 4.25 -2.21 7.54
N ARG A 66 3.89 -1.23 6.71
CA ARG A 66 4.48 0.12 6.77
C ARG A 66 4.22 0.81 8.10
N LEU A 67 3.04 0.62 8.69
CA LEU A 67 2.66 1.15 9.99
C LEU A 67 3.52 0.51 11.10
N ALA A 68 3.70 -0.81 11.08
CA ALA A 68 4.56 -1.52 12.03
C ALA A 68 6.03 -1.13 11.89
N ASP A 69 6.54 -1.00 10.66
CA ASP A 69 7.90 -0.53 10.41
C ASP A 69 8.10 0.90 10.92
N ALA A 70 7.14 1.79 10.67
CA ALA A 70 7.18 3.18 11.16
C ALA A 70 7.12 3.26 12.68
N ASP A 71 6.29 2.42 13.32
CA ASP A 71 6.20 2.30 14.77
C ASP A 71 7.55 1.87 15.37
N PHE A 72 8.14 0.80 14.82
CA PHE A 72 9.43 0.29 15.25
C PHE A 72 10.53 1.37 15.15
N GLN A 73 10.57 2.14 14.05
CA GLN A 73 11.54 3.21 13.91
C GLN A 73 11.33 4.32 14.94
N ARG A 74 10.08 4.68 15.24
CA ARG A 74 9.75 5.65 16.28
C ARG A 74 10.17 5.16 17.66
N GLU A 75 9.82 3.93 18.01
CA GLU A 75 10.16 3.31 19.30
C GLU A 75 11.68 3.19 19.47
N LEU A 76 12.41 2.83 18.42
CA LEU A 76 13.87 2.77 18.42
C LEU A 76 14.49 4.13 18.77
N ILE A 77 14.04 5.21 18.13
CA ILE A 77 14.53 6.57 18.41
C ILE A 77 14.19 6.99 19.84
N PHE A 78 12.95 6.76 20.28
CA PHE A 78 12.52 7.13 21.63
C PHE A 78 13.29 6.36 22.71
N THR A 79 13.47 5.05 22.52
CA THR A 79 14.21 4.18 23.45
C THR A 79 15.69 4.58 23.50
N SER A 80 16.30 4.83 22.34
CA SER A 80 17.69 5.30 22.28
C SER A 80 17.88 6.64 23.00
N LEU A 81 16.94 7.59 22.80
CA LEU A 81 16.93 8.87 23.51
C LEU A 81 16.84 8.67 25.02
N LEU A 82 15.93 7.81 25.48
CA LEU A 82 15.77 7.48 26.89
C LEU A 82 17.05 6.89 27.49
N GLU A 83 17.69 5.95 26.80
CA GLU A 83 18.93 5.31 27.24
C GLU A 83 20.11 6.27 27.32
N MET A 84 20.29 7.14 26.30
CA MET A 84 21.35 8.16 26.33
C MET A 84 21.15 9.14 27.49
N VAL A 85 19.93 9.63 27.69
CA VAL A 85 19.61 10.53 28.81
C VAL A 85 19.81 9.80 30.15
N ALA A 86 19.43 8.53 30.25
CA ALA A 86 19.66 7.71 31.43
C ALA A 86 21.16 7.59 31.76
N ALA A 87 22.02 7.35 30.76
CA ALA A 87 23.47 7.33 30.95
C ALA A 87 24.01 8.68 31.47
N LEU A 88 23.52 9.80 30.93
CA LEU A 88 23.92 11.14 31.34
C LEU A 88 23.51 11.51 32.78
N THR A 89 22.56 10.78 33.40
CA THR A 89 22.23 10.97 34.83
C THR A 89 23.38 10.61 35.78
N ARG A 90 24.45 10.00 35.27
CA ARG A 90 25.69 9.68 36.00
C ARG A 90 26.91 10.40 35.42
N HIS A 91 26.71 11.43 34.60
CA HIS A 91 27.79 12.18 33.97
C HIS A 91 28.72 12.85 35.01
N PHE A 92 30.02 12.94 34.72
CA PHE A 92 31.01 13.51 35.65
C PHE A 92 30.75 14.99 35.94
N ASP A 93 30.37 15.76 34.93
CA ASP A 93 29.90 17.15 35.07
C ASP A 93 28.57 17.21 35.84
N PRO A 94 28.52 17.89 37.01
CA PRO A 94 27.34 17.97 37.85
C PRO A 94 26.17 18.72 37.21
N GLU A 95 26.43 19.71 36.34
CA GLU A 95 25.35 20.45 35.67
C GLU A 95 24.66 19.56 34.64
N LYS A 96 25.44 18.90 33.78
CA LYS A 96 24.90 17.93 32.82
C LYS A 96 24.13 16.80 33.51
N ARG A 97 24.62 16.35 34.66
CA ARG A 97 23.95 15.33 35.47
C ARG A 97 22.57 15.79 35.96
N ALA A 98 22.49 17.00 36.50
CA ALA A 98 21.22 17.57 36.97
C ALA A 98 20.23 17.78 35.83
N THR A 99 20.69 18.33 34.69
CA THR A 99 19.90 18.49 33.47
C THR A 99 19.37 17.15 32.95
N ALA A 100 20.23 16.12 32.90
CA ALA A 100 19.85 14.77 32.48
C ALA A 100 18.81 14.14 33.41
N GLN A 101 18.89 14.35 34.73
CA GLN A 101 17.89 13.85 35.67
C GLN A 101 16.49 14.47 35.42
N LEU A 102 16.43 15.74 35.05
CA LEU A 102 15.18 16.40 34.68
C LEU A 102 14.63 15.86 33.36
N ALA A 103 15.48 15.78 32.33
CA ALA A 103 15.10 15.22 31.03
C ALA A 103 14.62 13.76 31.15
N HIS A 104 15.31 12.92 31.93
CA HIS A 104 14.94 11.52 32.15
C HIS A 104 13.53 11.41 32.76
N LYS A 105 13.20 12.24 33.75
CA LYS A 105 11.87 12.26 34.35
C LYS A 105 10.77 12.59 33.34
N LEU A 106 11.03 13.51 32.41
CA LEU A 106 10.08 13.86 31.34
C LEU A 106 9.86 12.68 30.38
N LEU A 107 10.95 12.04 29.93
CA LEU A 107 10.88 10.89 29.03
C LEU A 107 10.16 9.69 29.67
N LEU A 108 10.42 9.38 30.94
CA LEU A 108 9.71 8.29 31.64
C LEU A 108 8.21 8.56 31.80
N ARG A 109 7.80 9.82 31.96
CA ARG A 109 6.37 10.18 31.98
C ARG A 109 5.73 9.95 30.61
N CYS A 110 6.42 10.32 29.53
CA CYS A 110 5.98 10.06 28.17
C CYS A 110 5.87 8.55 27.90
N GLN A 111 6.89 7.75 28.25
CA GLN A 111 6.89 6.29 28.08
C GLN A 111 5.68 5.63 28.76
N LYS A 112 5.36 6.03 29.99
CA LYS A 112 4.19 5.51 30.71
C LYS A 112 2.87 5.87 30.04
N ALA A 113 2.77 7.06 29.43
CA ALA A 113 1.59 7.46 28.69
C ALA A 113 1.45 6.73 27.34
N ALA A 114 2.56 6.31 26.74
CA ALA A 114 2.63 5.64 25.45
C ALA A 114 2.16 4.17 25.46
N GLN A 115 2.20 3.46 26.61
CA GLN A 115 1.85 2.03 26.73
C GLN A 115 0.37 1.67 26.45
N LYS A 116 -0.46 2.61 25.98
CA LYS A 116 -1.92 2.44 25.79
C LYS A 116 -2.34 2.28 24.31
N GLY A 117 -1.39 2.04 23.41
CA GLY A 117 -1.60 1.85 21.98
C GLY A 117 -1.27 3.09 21.13
N TYR A 118 -1.27 2.92 19.80
CA TYR A 118 -0.71 3.88 18.84
C TYR A 118 -1.21 5.33 19.00
N HIS A 119 -2.52 5.55 19.13
CA HIS A 119 -3.06 6.90 19.31
C HIS A 119 -2.64 7.55 20.64
N HIS A 120 -2.40 6.76 21.68
CA HIS A 120 -1.93 7.29 22.97
C HIS A 120 -0.45 7.60 22.92
N GLU A 121 0.35 6.74 22.30
CA GLU A 121 1.77 6.98 22.06
C GLU A 121 2.01 8.22 21.21
N THR A 122 1.35 8.35 20.06
CA THR A 122 1.49 9.52 19.20
C THR A 122 1.19 10.81 19.96
N ARG A 123 0.09 10.84 20.72
CA ARG A 123 -0.28 12.00 21.55
C ARG A 123 0.69 12.26 22.69
N ALA A 124 1.24 11.22 23.31
CA ALA A 124 2.21 11.35 24.39
C ALA A 124 3.53 11.94 23.88
N ILE A 125 3.98 11.52 22.70
CA ILE A 125 5.18 12.03 22.05
C ILE A 125 4.96 13.48 21.59
N ASP A 126 3.81 13.80 20.98
CA ASP A 126 3.48 15.19 20.61
C ASP A 126 3.46 16.13 21.83
N HIS A 127 2.88 15.66 22.94
CA HIS A 127 2.87 16.41 24.18
C HIS A 127 4.28 16.62 24.73
N LEU A 128 5.13 15.58 24.73
CA LEU A 128 6.53 15.70 25.11
C LEU A 128 7.24 16.73 24.24
N LEU A 129 7.14 16.62 22.92
CA LEU A 129 7.80 17.52 21.96
C LEU A 129 7.37 18.97 22.17
N THR A 130 6.08 19.21 22.36
CA THR A 130 5.51 20.54 22.66
C THR A 130 6.05 21.07 23.99
N MET A 131 6.00 20.27 25.07
CA MET A 131 6.53 20.67 26.38
C MET A 131 8.02 20.95 26.34
N THR A 132 8.78 20.19 25.57
CA THR A 132 10.20 20.46 25.39
C THR A 132 10.46 21.73 24.62
N ARG A 133 9.67 22.05 23.61
CA ARG A 133 9.80 23.30 22.86
C ARG A 133 9.47 24.53 23.72
N ASP A 134 8.37 24.46 24.46
CA ASP A 134 7.82 25.64 25.14
C ASP A 134 8.49 25.90 26.49
N ASN A 135 8.75 24.85 27.28
CA ASN A 135 9.15 24.97 28.68
C ASN A 135 10.57 24.48 28.97
N HIS A 136 11.15 23.65 28.09
CA HIS A 136 12.37 22.90 28.39
C HIS A 136 13.38 22.83 27.24
N ALA A 137 13.37 23.79 26.30
CA ALA A 137 14.17 23.72 25.08
C ALA A 137 15.67 23.58 25.39
N ARG A 138 16.11 24.31 26.42
CA ARG A 138 17.49 24.30 26.89
C ARG A 138 17.96 22.95 27.46
N LEU A 139 17.05 22.08 27.94
CA LEU A 139 17.46 20.81 28.55
C LEU A 139 18.15 19.91 27.52
N PHE A 140 17.52 19.73 26.35
CA PHE A 140 18.05 18.85 25.31
C PHE A 140 19.18 19.50 24.52
N GLU A 141 19.20 20.84 24.42
CA GLU A 141 20.34 21.58 23.88
C GLU A 141 21.60 21.41 24.75
N GLN A 142 21.49 21.57 26.07
CA GLN A 142 22.61 21.39 27.01
C GLN A 142 23.19 19.97 26.99
N LEU A 143 22.35 18.98 26.72
CA LEU A 143 22.76 17.58 26.59
C LEU A 143 23.23 17.23 25.16
N GLN A 144 23.14 18.16 24.20
CA GLN A 144 23.46 17.95 22.78
C GLN A 144 22.61 16.84 22.14
N LEU A 145 21.31 16.82 22.47
CA LEU A 145 20.33 15.82 22.00
C LEU A 145 19.22 16.43 21.13
N THR A 146 19.39 17.66 20.67
CA THR A 146 18.39 18.36 19.83
C THR A 146 18.09 17.60 18.53
N ASP A 147 19.09 16.97 17.93
CA ASP A 147 18.92 16.19 16.69
C ASP A 147 18.02 14.97 16.93
N TRP A 148 18.15 14.31 18.08
CA TRP A 148 17.29 13.18 18.46
C TRP A 148 15.84 13.60 18.67
N MET A 149 15.61 14.77 19.26
CA MET A 149 14.26 15.33 19.42
C MET A 149 13.63 15.69 18.06
N THR A 150 14.45 16.17 17.14
CA THR A 150 14.03 16.51 15.76
C THR A 150 13.67 15.25 14.98
N GLU A 151 14.50 14.21 15.06
CA GLU A 151 14.23 12.91 14.43
C GLU A 151 12.99 12.23 15.03
N LEU A 152 12.81 12.29 16.35
CA LEU A 152 11.61 11.77 17.02
C LEU A 152 10.34 12.46 16.51
N ASN A 153 10.37 13.79 16.36
CA ASN A 153 9.27 14.55 15.77
C ASN A 153 8.98 14.09 14.33
N HIS A 154 10.03 13.95 13.51
CA HIS A 154 9.88 13.49 12.13
C HIS A 154 9.25 12.10 12.05
N LYS A 155 9.73 11.13 12.86
CA LYS A 155 9.15 9.77 12.90
C LYS A 155 7.72 9.76 13.41
N ASN A 156 7.40 10.55 14.44
CA ASN A 156 6.03 10.61 14.97
C ASN A 156 5.04 11.19 13.94
N MET A 157 5.44 12.24 13.22
CA MET A 157 4.63 12.81 12.12
C MET A 157 4.44 11.82 10.97
N ALA A 158 5.50 11.11 10.57
CA ALA A 158 5.41 10.09 9.52
C ALA A 158 4.47 8.94 9.92
N PHE A 159 4.54 8.49 11.17
CA PHE A 159 3.63 7.47 11.70
C PHE A 159 2.18 7.96 11.71
N ALA A 160 1.93 9.18 12.21
CA ALA A 160 0.58 9.77 12.25
C ALA A 160 -0.06 9.85 10.85
N HIS A 161 0.71 10.24 9.84
CA HIS A 161 0.26 10.30 8.46
C HIS A 161 -0.14 8.91 7.91
N ILE A 162 0.63 7.86 8.18
CA ILE A 162 0.29 6.50 7.75
C ILE A 162 -1.00 6.02 8.43
N MET A 163 -1.14 6.30 9.73
CA MET A 163 -2.29 5.91 10.53
C MET A 163 -3.60 6.58 10.05
N GLU A 164 -3.55 7.85 9.67
CA GLU A 164 -4.72 8.60 9.17
C GLU A 164 -5.20 8.11 7.79
N HIS A 165 -4.28 7.72 6.90
CA HIS A 165 -4.61 7.45 5.50
C HIS A 165 -4.81 5.97 5.14
N HIS A 166 -4.52 5.02 6.04
CA HIS A 166 -4.44 3.60 5.66
C HIS A 166 -5.07 2.58 6.60
N CYS A 167 -6.00 2.98 7.48
CA CYS A 167 -6.77 2.02 8.29
C CYS A 167 -8.20 1.85 7.76
N PRO A 168 -8.43 1.01 6.72
CA PRO A 168 -9.79 0.59 6.38
C PRO A 168 -10.27 -0.43 7.41
N GLU A 169 -11.03 0.04 8.39
CA GLU A 169 -11.90 -0.83 9.17
C GLU A 169 -12.82 -1.58 8.19
N ASN A 170 -12.82 -2.92 8.23
CA ASN A 170 -13.67 -3.83 7.45
C ASN A 170 -13.12 -4.30 6.08
N LEU A 171 -12.01 -5.05 6.09
CA LEU A 171 -11.70 -5.94 4.96
C LEU A 171 -12.14 -7.36 5.29
N SER A 172 -12.97 -7.92 4.41
CA SER A 172 -13.61 -9.23 4.59
C SER A 172 -12.57 -10.34 4.81
N GLN A 173 -12.93 -11.34 5.61
CA GLN A 173 -12.05 -12.45 6.02
C GLN A 173 -11.72 -13.44 4.90
N ALA A 174 -12.18 -13.24 3.66
CA ALA A 174 -11.90 -14.18 2.59
C ALA A 174 -10.40 -14.14 2.22
N ASP A 175 -9.70 -15.26 2.39
CA ASP A 175 -8.31 -15.46 1.95
C ASP A 175 -8.23 -15.68 0.43
N ILE A 176 -8.67 -14.68 -0.32
CA ILE A 176 -8.65 -14.71 -1.77
C ILE A 176 -7.32 -14.16 -2.25
N ARG A 177 -6.51 -15.02 -2.88
CA ARG A 177 -5.21 -14.62 -3.43
C ARG A 177 -5.41 -13.99 -4.80
N ILE A 178 -4.84 -12.79 -4.98
CA ILE A 178 -4.71 -12.08 -6.25
C ILE A 178 -4.37 -13.03 -7.44
N LYS A 179 -3.40 -13.93 -7.23
CA LYS A 179 -2.92 -14.87 -8.25
C LYS A 179 -3.99 -15.87 -8.71
N GLN A 180 -5.00 -16.17 -7.89
CA GLN A 180 -6.08 -17.09 -8.21
C GLN A 180 -7.22 -16.39 -8.95
N VAL A 181 -7.50 -15.12 -8.65
CA VAL A 181 -8.61 -14.38 -9.26
C VAL A 181 -8.32 -13.97 -10.70
N ARG A 182 -7.09 -13.56 -11.01
CA ARG A 182 -6.70 -13.11 -12.37
C ARG A 182 -7.11 -14.07 -13.49
N PRO A 183 -6.67 -15.35 -13.49
CA PRO A 183 -7.00 -16.26 -14.59
C PRO A 183 -8.51 -16.54 -14.69
N LEU A 184 -9.23 -16.53 -13.56
CA LEU A 184 -10.68 -16.72 -13.55
C LEU A 184 -11.40 -15.52 -14.16
N LEU A 185 -10.96 -14.31 -13.83
CA LEU A 185 -11.51 -13.06 -14.36
C LEU A 185 -11.24 -12.92 -15.87
N ASP A 186 -10.03 -13.25 -16.32
CA ASP A 186 -9.66 -13.30 -17.74
C ASP A 186 -10.56 -14.28 -18.52
N ALA A 187 -10.73 -15.49 -17.98
CA ALA A 187 -11.58 -16.51 -18.60
C ALA A 187 -13.06 -16.11 -18.64
N ALA A 188 -13.57 -15.45 -17.58
CA ALA A 188 -14.94 -14.94 -17.56
C ALA A 188 -15.14 -13.82 -18.58
N PHE A 189 -14.17 -12.91 -18.73
CA PHE A 189 -14.21 -11.87 -19.76
C PHE A 189 -14.17 -12.46 -21.18
N ALA A 190 -13.30 -13.45 -21.43
CA ALA A 190 -13.22 -14.13 -22.72
C ALA A 190 -14.56 -14.77 -23.11
N ARG A 191 -15.21 -15.50 -22.18
CA ARG A 191 -16.55 -16.07 -22.37
C ARG A 191 -17.59 -14.99 -22.70
N LEU A 192 -17.51 -13.84 -22.04
CA LEU A 192 -18.40 -12.72 -22.32
C LEU A 192 -18.21 -12.19 -23.76
N CYS A 193 -16.97 -12.03 -24.22
CA CYS A 193 -16.66 -11.64 -25.60
C CYS A 193 -17.19 -12.65 -26.63
N GLU A 194 -17.10 -13.95 -26.34
CA GLU A 194 -17.68 -15.01 -27.18
C GLU A 194 -19.20 -14.85 -27.30
N HIS A 195 -19.90 -14.58 -26.20
CA HIS A 195 -21.34 -14.29 -26.22
C HIS A 195 -21.69 -13.04 -27.04
N ILE A 196 -20.93 -11.94 -26.90
CA ILE A 196 -21.11 -10.73 -27.72
C ILE A 196 -20.96 -11.08 -29.20
N GLN A 197 -19.92 -11.86 -29.54
CA GLN A 197 -19.65 -12.25 -30.92
C GLN A 197 -20.72 -13.17 -31.50
N ALA A 198 -21.23 -14.14 -30.72
CA ALA A 198 -22.32 -15.01 -31.15
C ALA A 198 -23.55 -14.19 -31.56
N ARG A 199 -23.90 -13.14 -30.82
CA ARG A 199 -25.03 -12.26 -31.16
C ARG A 199 -24.82 -11.42 -32.40
N ILE A 200 -23.58 -11.11 -32.75
CA ILE A 200 -23.30 -10.46 -34.04
C ILE A 200 -23.60 -11.44 -35.18
N LEU A 201 -23.20 -12.70 -35.04
CA LEU A 201 -23.32 -13.71 -36.08
C LEU A 201 -24.75 -14.24 -36.26
N PHE A 202 -25.47 -14.48 -35.17
CA PHE A 202 -26.80 -15.11 -35.20
C PHE A 202 -27.95 -14.11 -35.16
N ASP A 203 -27.80 -13.00 -34.41
CA ASP A 203 -28.89 -12.01 -34.22
C ASP A 203 -28.70 -10.73 -35.05
N ASN A 204 -27.62 -10.62 -35.84
CA ASN A 204 -27.22 -9.41 -36.58
C ASN A 204 -27.20 -8.14 -35.70
N CYS A 205 -26.81 -8.26 -34.42
CA CYS A 205 -26.86 -7.17 -33.43
C CYS A 205 -25.86 -6.02 -33.75
N PRO A 206 -26.30 -4.83 -34.21
CA PRO A 206 -25.37 -3.75 -34.59
C PRO A 206 -24.68 -3.11 -33.37
N LYS A 207 -25.40 -3.03 -32.23
CA LYS A 207 -24.84 -2.54 -30.96
C LYS A 207 -23.71 -3.43 -30.45
N CYS A 208 -23.85 -4.75 -30.63
CA CYS A 208 -22.85 -5.73 -30.24
C CYS A 208 -21.58 -5.59 -31.11
N LEU A 209 -21.74 -5.26 -32.40
CA LEU A 209 -20.62 -4.99 -33.30
C LEU A 209 -19.85 -3.72 -32.90
N VAL A 210 -20.56 -2.63 -32.58
CA VAL A 210 -19.94 -1.40 -32.06
C VAL A 210 -19.18 -1.69 -30.77
N LEU A 211 -19.83 -2.34 -29.79
CA LEU A 211 -19.21 -2.71 -28.52
C LEU A 211 -17.94 -3.55 -28.72
N LEU A 212 -17.99 -4.58 -29.57
CA LEU A 212 -16.84 -5.46 -29.81
C LEU A 212 -15.67 -4.71 -30.49
N ASN A 213 -15.96 -3.75 -31.38
CA ASN A 213 -14.92 -2.91 -31.97
C ASN A 213 -14.30 -1.99 -30.92
N THR A 214 -15.10 -1.37 -30.06
CA THR A 214 -14.60 -0.52 -28.96
C THR A 214 -13.76 -1.32 -27.96
N ILE A 215 -14.18 -2.54 -27.61
CA ILE A 215 -13.38 -3.45 -26.77
C ILE A 215 -12.02 -3.73 -27.42
N ARG A 216 -11.98 -3.99 -28.73
CA ARG A 216 -10.71 -4.24 -29.44
C ARG A 216 -9.80 -3.02 -29.47
N GLU A 217 -10.36 -1.83 -29.61
CA GLU A 217 -9.61 -0.57 -29.55
C GLU A 217 -8.97 -0.41 -28.16
N GLN A 218 -9.77 -0.59 -27.10
CA GLN A 218 -9.26 -0.55 -25.72
C GLN A 218 -8.16 -1.61 -25.46
N MET A 219 -8.34 -2.84 -25.96
CA MET A 219 -7.31 -3.89 -25.88
C MET A 219 -6.03 -3.49 -26.61
N ARG A 220 -6.15 -2.85 -27.77
CA ARG A 220 -4.99 -2.39 -28.56
C ARG A 220 -4.26 -1.23 -27.90
N ASP A 221 -4.98 -0.32 -27.24
CA ASP A 221 -4.38 0.79 -26.51
C ASP A 221 -3.70 0.33 -25.21
N PHE A 222 -4.20 -0.75 -24.62
CA PHE A 222 -3.67 -1.34 -23.39
C PHE A 222 -2.39 -2.18 -23.64
N ALA A 223 -2.34 -2.98 -24.71
CA ALA A 223 -1.23 -3.90 -24.99
C ALA A 223 0.20 -3.27 -25.06
N PRO A 224 0.45 -2.19 -25.83
CA PRO A 224 1.80 -1.63 -25.98
C PRO A 224 2.31 -0.89 -24.73
N ARG A 225 1.42 -0.52 -23.80
CA ARG A 225 1.81 0.14 -22.54
C ARG A 225 2.43 -0.80 -21.52
N HIS A 226 2.27 -2.12 -21.70
CA HIS A 226 2.74 -3.14 -20.75
C HIS A 226 3.76 -4.13 -21.34
N ASP A 227 3.93 -4.18 -22.66
CA ASP A 227 5.04 -4.93 -23.31
C ASP A 227 6.42 -4.24 -23.16
N SER A 228 6.46 -2.96 -22.82
CA SER A 228 7.69 -2.18 -22.64
C SER A 228 8.30 -2.28 -21.22
N SER A 229 7.65 -2.99 -20.30
CA SER A 229 8.16 -3.34 -18.97
C SER A 229 8.82 -4.74 -18.91
N ALA A 230 9.41 -5.20 -20.01
CA ALA A 230 10.34 -6.33 -19.97
C ALA A 230 11.61 -5.91 -19.20
N PRO A 231 12.13 -6.73 -18.28
CA PRO A 231 13.34 -6.40 -17.53
C PRO A 231 14.48 -6.20 -18.52
N SER A 232 15.07 -5.00 -18.52
CA SER A 232 16.30 -4.76 -19.25
C SER A 232 17.34 -5.79 -18.82
N ALA A 233 18.01 -6.35 -19.83
CA ALA A 233 18.92 -7.46 -19.73
C ALA A 233 19.80 -7.43 -18.47
N SER A 234 19.86 -8.58 -17.81
CA SER A 234 20.87 -9.01 -16.84
C SER A 234 22.18 -8.21 -16.92
N ARG A 235 22.42 -7.37 -15.91
CA ARG A 235 23.78 -6.94 -15.57
C ARG A 235 24.57 -8.20 -15.20
N PRO A 236 25.73 -8.48 -15.82
CA PRO A 236 26.54 -9.62 -15.41
C PRO A 236 26.95 -9.42 -13.96
N GLN A 237 26.59 -10.37 -13.10
CA GLN A 237 27.15 -10.48 -11.76
C GLN A 237 28.66 -10.62 -11.89
N LYS A 238 29.42 -9.65 -11.37
CA LYS A 238 30.84 -9.83 -11.12
C LYS A 238 30.99 -10.98 -10.15
N THR A 239 31.56 -12.09 -10.61
CA THR A 239 32.07 -13.16 -9.78
C THR A 239 33.08 -12.59 -8.79
N ALA A 240 32.80 -12.74 -7.50
CA ALA A 240 33.80 -12.56 -6.46
C ALA A 240 34.81 -13.70 -6.62
N VAL A 241 36.04 -13.35 -7.00
CA VAL A 241 37.19 -14.25 -6.96
C VAL A 241 37.43 -14.61 -5.50
N HIS A 242 37.31 -15.89 -5.17
CA HIS A 242 37.84 -16.46 -3.93
C HIS A 242 39.35 -16.24 -3.88
N CYS A 243 39.82 -15.44 -2.94
CA CYS A 243 41.20 -15.54 -2.46
C CYS A 243 41.27 -16.74 -1.51
N VAL A 244 42.02 -17.76 -1.92
CA VAL A 244 42.50 -18.84 -1.06
C VAL A 244 44.01 -18.66 -0.91
N ASN A 245 44.39 -18.45 0.36
CA ASN A 245 45.68 -18.61 1.05
C ASN A 245 46.02 -17.38 1.89
#